data_AF-A0A9D6DV55-F1
#
_entry.id   AF-A0A9D6DV55-F1
#
_cell.length_a   1.000
_cell.length_b   1.000
_cell.length_c   1.000
_cell.angle_alpha   90.00
_cell.angle_beta   90.00
_cell.angle_gamma   90.00
#
_symmetry.space_group_name_H-M   'P 1'
#
loop_
_entity.id
_entity.type
_entity.pdbx_description
1 polymer ?
#
loop_
_entity_poly.entity_id
_entity_poly.type
_entity_poly.pdbx_seq_one_letter_code
_entity_poly.pdbx_strand_id
1 'polypeptide(L)' 'MKVVQNVQNFFSEVRTEMQKVTWSTREELKGSTLVVLTTMLILSGFIGIADFLMSHFISLILR' A
#
# COMPACT_ATOMS: atom_id res chain seq x y z
N MET A 1 13.88 -36.35 18.17
CA MET A 1 12.39 -36.21 18.17
C MET A 1 11.87 -35.00 18.96
N LYS A 2 12.60 -34.41 19.93
CA LYS A 2 12.14 -33.22 20.68
C LYS A 2 11.97 -31.94 19.81
N VAL A 3 12.80 -31.76 18.79
CA VAL A 3 12.78 -30.56 17.92
C VAL A 3 11.49 -30.48 17.10
N VAL A 4 10.98 -31.62 16.61
CA VAL A 4 9.73 -31.67 15.82
C VAL A 4 8.53 -31.25 16.68
N GLN A 5 8.49 -31.66 17.95
CA GLN A 5 7.45 -31.26 18.90
C GLN A 5 7.48 -29.75 19.19
N ASN A 6 8.68 -29.18 19.38
CA ASN A 6 8.83 -27.74 19.63
C ASN A 6 8.38 -26.89 18.43
N VAL A 7 8.67 -27.33 17.20
CA VAL A 7 8.24 -26.62 15.99
C VAL A 7 6.72 -26.67 15.86
N GLN A 8 6.09 -27.82 16.09
CA GLN A 8 4.62 -27.93 16.08
C GLN A 8 3.95 -27.03 17.12
N ASN A 9 4.50 -26.97 18.33
CA ASN A 9 3.99 -26.07 19.38
C ASN A 9 4.16 -24.60 18.98
N PHE A 10 5.29 -24.22 18.39
CA PHE A 10 5.53 -22.85 17.92
C PHE A 10 4.53 -22.41 16.83
N PHE A 11 4.23 -23.27 15.85
CA PHE A 11 3.20 -22.96 14.84
C PHE A 11 1.80 -22.86 15.45
N SER A 12 1.49 -23.65 16.48
CA SER A 12 0.23 -23.57 17.23
C SER A 12 0.10 -22.25 18.00
N GLU A 13 1.17 -21.81 18.64
CA GLU A 13 1.25 -20.51 19.34
C GLU A 13 1.13 -19.34 18.35
N VAL A 14 1.85 -19.37 17.23
CA VAL A 14 1.75 -18.35 16.17
C VAL A 14 0.33 -18.25 15.62
N ARG A 15 -0.36 -19.37 15.40
CA ARG A 15 -1.76 -19.37 14.96
C ARG A 15 -2.68 -18.72 16.00
N THR A 16 -2.42 -18.95 17.28
CA THR A 16 -3.19 -18.35 18.39
C THR A 16 -2.97 -16.84 18.48
N GLU A 17 -1.73 -16.36 18.33
CA GLU A 17 -1.42 -14.93 18.31
C GLU A 17 -1.97 -14.22 17.06
N MET A 18 -1.91 -14.88 15.90
CA MET A 18 -2.49 -14.38 14.65
C MET A 18 -4.01 -14.20 14.70
N GLN A 19 -4.71 -14.90 15.60
CA GLN A 19 -6.15 -14.72 15.85
C GLN A 19 -6.45 -13.50 16.72
N LYS A 20 -5.48 -13.03 17.52
CA LYS A 20 -5.61 -11.78 18.29
C LYS A 20 -5.38 -10.54 17.43
N VAL A 21 -4.74 -10.71 16.26
CA VAL A 21 -4.56 -9.63 15.29
C VAL A 21 -5.91 -9.27 14.69
N THR A 22 -6.31 -8.01 14.89
CA THR A 22 -7.53 -7.45 14.33
C THR A 22 -7.33 -7.19 12.84
N TRP A 23 -7.59 -8.20 12.01
CA TRP A 23 -7.58 -8.03 10.56
C TRP A 23 -8.74 -7.13 10.15
N SER A 24 -8.43 -6.05 9.43
CA SER A 24 -9.45 -5.18 8.83
C SER A 24 -10.39 -6.02 7.96
N THR A 25 -11.67 -5.70 8.01
CA THR A 25 -12.67 -6.43 7.22
C THR A 25 -12.45 -6.19 5.73
N ARG A 26 -12.91 -7.12 4.88
CA ARG A 26 -12.76 -6.99 3.41
C ARG A 26 -13.36 -5.70 2.86
N GLU A 27 -14.34 -5.13 3.54
CA GLU A 27 -14.97 -3.85 3.16
C GLU A 27 -14.08 -2.65 3.52
N GLU A 28 -13.49 -2.63 4.71
CA GLU A 28 -12.53 -1.59 5.12
C GLU A 28 -11.28 -1.58 4.24
N LEU A 29 -10.80 -2.76 3.84
CA LEU A 29 -9.67 -2.89 2.92
C LEU A 29 -9.98 -2.27 1.55
N LYS A 30 -11.19 -2.51 1.03
CA LYS A 30 -11.66 -1.90 -0.23
C LYS A 30 -11.81 -0.39 -0.08
N GLY A 31 -12.41 0.08 1.02
CA GLY A 31 -12.56 1.51 1.31
C GLY A 31 -11.20 2.23 1.38
N SER A 32 -10.26 1.67 2.12
CA SER A 32 -8.90 2.21 2.27
C SER A 32 -8.15 2.24 0.93
N THR A 33 -8.26 1.17 0.13
CA THR A 33 -7.62 1.09 -1.18
C THR A 33 -8.22 2.11 -2.17
N LEU A 34 -9.55 2.31 -2.15
CA LEU A 34 -10.23 3.28 -3.02
C LEU A 34 -9.77 4.72 -2.71
N VAL A 35 -9.63 5.06 -1.43
CA VAL A 35 -9.13 6.38 -1.01
C VAL A 35 -7.70 6.60 -1.50
N VAL A 36 -6.82 5.61 -1.32
CA VAL A 36 -5.43 5.69 -1.77
C VAL A 36 -5.35 5.86 -3.29
N LEU A 37 -6.11 5.08 -4.06
CA LEU A 37 -6.15 5.18 -5.52
C LEU A 37 -6.63 6.55 -5.99
N THR A 38 -7.68 7.08 -5.38
CA THR A 38 -8.21 8.41 -5.70
C THR A 38 -7.17 9.49 -5.43
N THR A 39 -6.50 9.41 -4.29
CA THR A 39 -5.47 10.38 -3.89
C THR A 39 -4.25 10.33 -4.82
N MET A 40 -3.81 9.13 -5.21
CA MET A 40 -2.73 8.95 -6.20
C MET A 40 -3.10 9.50 -7.57
N LEU A 41 -4.34 9.30 -8.03
CA LEU A 41 -4.81 9.83 -9.30
C LEU A 41 -4.76 11.37 -9.33
N ILE A 42 -5.24 12.01 -8.26
CA ILE A 42 -5.21 13.47 -8.14
C ILE A 42 -3.76 13.98 -8.10
N LEU A 43 -2.91 13.36 -7.28
CA LEU A 43 -1.52 13.79 -7.12
C LEU A 43 -0.70 13.61 -8.40
N SER A 44 -0.82 12.45 -9.04
CA SER A 44 -0.13 12.16 -10.31
C SER A 44 -0.63 13.04 -11.45
N GLY A 45 -1.94 13.31 -11.51
CA GLY A 45 -2.50 14.26 -12.47
C GLY A 45 -1.96 15.68 -12.27
N PHE A 46 -1.89 16.14 -11.03
CA PHE A 46 -1.33 17.46 -10.70
C PHE A 46 0.15 17.57 -11.09
N ILE A 47 0.98 16.60 -10.69
CA ILE A 47 2.41 16.58 -11.03
C ILE A 47 2.59 16.49 -12.54
N GLY A 48 1.86 15.61 -13.23
CA GLY A 48 1.96 15.46 -14.68
C GLY A 48 1.59 16.74 -15.45
N ILE A 49 0.58 17.48 -14.99
CA ILE A 49 0.23 18.79 -15.57
C ILE A 49 1.35 19.80 -15.28
N ALA A 50 1.87 19.83 -14.06
CA ALA A 50 2.97 20.74 -13.70
C ALA A 50 4.23 20.48 -14.54
N ASP A 51 4.60 19.22 -14.75
CA ASP A 51 5.73 18.81 -15.59
C ASP A 51 5.49 19.17 -17.06
N PHE A 52 4.26 18.97 -17.57
CA PHE A 52 3.90 19.36 -18.92
C PHE A 52 4.00 20.87 -19.13
N LEU A 53 3.47 21.67 -18.19
CA LEU A 53 3.58 23.12 -18.23
C LEU A 53 5.05 23.55 -18.17
N MET A 54 5.82 23.00 -17.23
CA MET A 54 7.22 23.37 -17.06
C MET A 54 8.06 23.02 -18.28
N SER A 55 7.87 21.83 -18.87
CA SER A 55 8.56 21.44 -20.11
C SER A 55 8.19 22.34 -21.29
N HIS A 56 6.92 22.72 -21.42
CA HIS A 56 6.47 23.64 -22.46
C HIS A 56 7.07 25.04 -22.28
N PHE A 57 7.03 25.59 -21.06
CA PHE A 57 7.64 26.88 -20.72
C PHE A 57 9.15 26.90 -21.00
N ILE A 58 9.87 25.86 -20.59
CA ILE A 58 11.31 25.74 -20.86
C ILE A 58 11.56 25.67 -22.37
N SER A 59 10.78 24.87 -23.12
CA SER A 59 10.93 24.76 -24.58
C SER A 59 10.69 26.07 -25.32
N LEU A 60 9.83 26.95 -24.77
CA LEU A 60 9.50 28.25 -25.34
C LEU A 60 10.59 29.29 -25.06
N ILE A 61 11.34 29.14 -23.97
CA ILE A 61 12.50 29.99 -23.62
C ILE A 61 13.78 29.55 -24.36
N LEU A 62 13.97 28.24 -24.55
CA LEU A 62 15.15 27.68 -25.20
C LEU A 62 15.11 27.76 -26.74
N ARG A 63 13.96 28.13 -27.30
CA ARG A 63 13.73 28.34 -28.72
C ARG A 63 13.74 29.83 -29.06
#